data_AF-A0A7J3MAQ6-F1
#
_entry.id   AF-A0A7J3MAQ6-F1
#
_cell.length_a   1.000
_cell.length_b   1.000
_cell.length_c   1.000
_cell.angle_alpha   90.00
_cell.angle_beta   90.00
_cell.angle_gamma   90.00
#
_symmetry.space_group_name_H-M   'P 1'
#
loop_
_entity.id
_entity.type
_entity.pdbx_description
1 polymer ?
#
loop_
_entity_poly.entity_id
_entity_poly.type
_entity_poly.pdbx_seq_one_letter_code
_entity_poly.pdbx_strand_id
1 'polypeptide(L)' 'MIQFREGDFIESIDGLIFDVKGFIHPKDRVIAYIRYIPDPLGSRVKG' A
#
# COMPACT_ATOMS: atom_id res chain seq x y z
N MET A 1 -16.86 2.84 -8.36
CA MET A 1 -15.61 3.63 -8.39
C MET A 1 -14.73 3.10 -7.28
N ILE A 2 -13.48 2.81 -7.59
CA ILE A 2 -12.51 2.41 -6.57
C ILE A 2 -12.15 3.68 -5.78
N GLN A 3 -12.48 3.72 -4.49
CA GLN A 3 -12.28 4.89 -3.63
C GLN A 3 -11.15 4.60 -2.64
N PHE A 4 -9.91 4.71 -3.11
CA PHE A 4 -8.76 4.83 -2.21
C PHE A 4 -8.41 6.31 -2.03
N ARG A 5 -7.90 6.64 -0.86
CA ARG A 5 -7.48 7.97 -0.46
C ARG A 5 -6.00 7.96 -0.12
N GLU A 6 -5.37 9.11 -0.22
CA GLU A 6 -4.00 9.25 0.23
C GLU A 6 -3.87 8.81 1.70
N GLY A 7 -2.89 7.96 1.97
CA GLY A 7 -2.64 7.38 3.29
C GLY A 7 -3.33 6.06 3.57
N ASP A 8 -4.24 5.59 2.70
CA ASP A 8 -4.71 4.20 2.73
C ASP A 8 -3.54 3.25 2.45
N PHE A 9 -3.63 2.02 2.97
CA PHE A 9 -2.67 0.96 2.72
C PHE A 9 -3.24 -0.15 1.84
N ILE A 10 -2.41 -0.64 0.92
CA ILE A 10 -2.70 -1.82 0.09
C ILE A 10 -1.64 -2.87 0.38
N GLU A 11 -2.06 -4.09 0.66
CA GLU A 11 -1.17 -5.23 0.84
C GLU A 11 -1.20 -6.12 -0.40
N SER A 12 -0.03 -6.48 -0.94
CA SER A 12 0.06 -7.45 -2.03
C SER A 12 -0.06 -8.89 -1.51
N ILE A 13 -0.29 -9.82 -2.44
CA ILE A 13 -0.28 -11.26 -2.14
C ILE A 13 1.06 -11.76 -1.59
N ASP A 14 2.16 -11.06 -1.89
CA ASP A 14 3.51 -11.35 -1.41
C ASP A 14 3.81 -10.68 -0.05
N GLY A 15 2.82 -10.00 0.56
CA GLY A 15 2.96 -9.34 1.86
C GLY A 15 3.66 -7.98 1.82
N LEU A 16 3.86 -7.38 0.64
CA LEU A 16 4.37 -6.02 0.51
C LEU A 16 3.26 -5.03 0.89
N ILE A 17 3.59 -3.99 1.63
CA ILE A 17 2.62 -2.94 2.01
C ILE A 17 2.94 -1.66 1.26
N PHE A 18 1.95 -1.16 0.53
CA PHE A 18 2.00 0.06 -0.26
C PHE A 18 1.19 1.17 0.40
N ASP A 19 1.71 2.40 0.40
CA ASP A 19 0.99 3.62 0.76
C ASP A 19 0.36 4.23 -0.50
N VAL A 20 -0.95 4.47 -0.48
CA VAL A 20 -1.66 5.13 -1.57
C VAL A 20 -1.27 6.60 -1.63
N LYS A 21 -0.85 7.05 -2.81
CA LYS A 21 -0.39 8.42 -3.06
C LYS A 21 -1.10 9.09 -4.21
N GLY A 22 -1.31 10.40 -4.06
CA GLY A 22 -1.89 11.27 -5.07
C GLY A 22 -3.37 11.52 -4.85
N PHE A 23 -3.83 12.67 -5.34
CA PHE A 23 -5.21 13.12 -5.20
C PHE A 23 -6.15 12.53 -6.26
N ILE A 24 -5.62 12.18 -7.43
CA ILE A 24 -6.38 11.65 -8.57
C ILE A 24 -5.80 10.32 -8.99
N HIS A 25 -6.66 9.30 -9.00
CA HIS A 25 -6.34 7.98 -9.51
C HIS A 25 -7.00 7.76 -10.89
N PRO A 26 -6.39 6.98 -11.79
CA PRO A 26 -7.08 6.55 -12.99
C PRO A 26 -8.30 5.71 -12.62
N LYS A 27 -9.30 5.67 -13.49
CA LYS A 27 -10.64 5.12 -13.19
C LYS A 27 -10.63 3.66 -12.69
N ASP A 28 -9.64 2.88 -13.10
CA ASP A 28 -9.53 1.43 -12.94
C ASP A 28 -8.33 0.97 -12.09
N ARG A 29 -7.52 1.90 -11.57
CA ARG A 29 -6.30 1.56 -10.83
C ARG A 29 -5.96 2.61 -9.79
N VAL A 30 -5.17 2.20 -8.80
CA VAL A 30 -4.70 3.07 -7.72
C VAL A 30 -3.21 3.30 -7.91
N ILE A 31 -2.76 4.51 -7.59
CA ILE A 31 -1.32 4.82 -7.54
C ILE A 31 -0.87 4.64 -6.10
N ALA A 32 0.09 3.76 -5.87
CA ALA A 32 0.64 3.48 -4.56
C ALA A 32 2.12 3.12 -4.68
N TYR A 33 2.90 3.43 -3.64
CA TYR A 33 4.33 3.15 -3.59
C TYR A 33 4.64 2.23 -2.43
N ILE A 34 5.66 1.37 -2.62
CA ILE A 34 6.07 0.44 -1.57
C ILE A 34 6.52 1.22 -0.33
N ARG A 35 5.94 0.90 0.82
CA ARG A 35 6.32 1.49 2.11
C ARG A 35 6.99 0.47 3.03
N TYR A 36 6.50 -0.76 3.05
CA TYR A 36 7.11 -1.83 3.85
C TYR A 36 7.34 -3.08 3.01
N ILE A 37 8.53 -3.65 3.17
CA ILE A 37 8.90 -4.98 2.70
C ILE A 37 9.01 -5.85 3.95
N PRO A 38 8.33 -7.01 4.00
CA PRO A 38 8.45 -7.92 5.14
C PRO A 38 9.88 -8.43 5.25
N ASP A 39 10.42 -8.34 6.46
CA ASP A 39 11.73 -8.89 6.82
C ASP A 39 11.51 -9.90 7.96
N PRO A 40 11.73 -11.21 7.74
CA PRO A 40 11.59 -12.23 8.78
C PRO A 40 12.52 -12.02 9.99
N LEU A 41 13.62 -11.28 9.81
CA LEU A 41 14.56 -10.92 10.87
C LEU A 41 14.34 -9.50 11.40
N GLY A 42 13.33 -8.80 10.86
CA GLY A 42 12.98 -7.44 11.25
C GLY A 42 12.27 -7.39 12.60
N SER A 43 12.41 -6.25 13.30
CA SER A 43 11.79 -6.02 14.61
C SER A 43 10.36 -5.47 14.55
N ARG A 44 9.87 -5.11 13.36
CA ARG A 44 8.53 -4.55 13.17
C ARG A 44 7.49 -5.67 13.08
N VAL A 45 6.47 -5.60 13.94
CA VAL A 45 5.34 -6.53 13.94
C VAL A 45 4.11 -5.86 13.33
N LYS A 46 3.32 -6.63 12.58
CA LYS A 46 2.00 -6.20 12.10
C LYS A 46 1.03 -6.25 13.30
N GLY A 47 0.38 -5.12 13.58
CA GLY A 47 -0.60 -4.95 14.67
C GLY A 47 -2.04 -5.03 14.19
#